data_AF-A0A1Y3MR14-F1
#
_entry.id   AF-A0A1Y3MR14-F1
#
_cell.length_a   1.000
_cell.length_b   1.000
_cell.length_c   1.000
_cell.angle_alpha   90.00
_cell.angle_beta   90.00
_cell.angle_gamma   90.00
#
_symmetry.space_group_name_H-M   'P 1'
#
loop_
_entity.id
_entity.type
_entity.pdbx_description
1 polymer ?
#
loop_
_entity_poly.entity_id
_entity_poly.type
_entity_poly.pdbx_seq_one_letter_code
_entity_poly.pdbx_strand_id
1 'polypeptide(L)'
;ERYFVNYNAEEAISQNRIIKCTGSRCVKEQYHPGFYLDGSFEDVKTETGEDEEETTTTFNIQLIYCTTDDGCNSINKDSEGTALVDGYYLDASTYNVTMGENGKNVTVYKGLIKCEGVIENEEVIGYSCAKVESSNIHDGYYLNAINGDDDKFTNALIKCSEGQCNAYTVPGEANSIFVNEDTGKLIQCFDTTSSSGRKRSGEVTKGCNAFASTATLEVPVFYLNAAATNDTTVAYKDDIIRCGKFGESEEVQCQILDGANEVGEYSVFVNGNLNGASNGLSDDDAITNTDSTATEQLIICSGNTCEAVESTVASDTGYDHYYVNAGVYTTTEEEEQTFTLIKCTYDTSATVCSPVVVPTMNGTEMFFINGNYDLDTAHYLVKCTSLTTCTPYGTTPTPESDGTVEYFVYGAPDTDDPLVDAVLTVTHGSSAATDTSSSGRKREGDDPTTPTTPNITFTLVRGEANDIYINAFTHNLIQCFDASNAGSGRNVRMTREPPKV
;
A
#
# COMPACT_ATOMS: atom_id res chain seq x y z
N GLU A 1 4.72 0.47 -39.01
CA GLU A 1 3.86 -0.46 -39.79
C GLU A 1 2.41 -0.04 -39.59
N ARG A 2 1.51 -0.31 -40.53
CA ARG A 2 0.09 0.07 -40.44
C ARG A 2 -0.80 -1.11 -40.74
N TYR A 3 -1.96 -1.20 -40.08
CA TYR A 3 -2.90 -2.30 -40.25
C TYR A 3 -4.25 -1.79 -40.75
N PHE A 4 -4.94 -2.60 -41.54
CA PHE A 4 -6.25 -2.28 -42.09
C PHE A 4 -7.15 -3.50 -42.01
N VAL A 5 -8.45 -3.28 -41.80
CA VAL A 5 -9.45 -4.35 -41.88
C VAL A 5 -9.75 -4.68 -43.35
N ASN A 6 -9.61 -5.96 -43.72
CA ASN A 6 -10.04 -6.46 -45.02
C ASN A 6 -11.52 -6.89 -44.98
N TYR A 7 -12.41 -5.95 -45.30
CA TYR A 7 -13.85 -6.22 -45.36
C TYR A 7 -14.27 -7.18 -46.48
N ASN A 8 -13.40 -7.47 -47.45
CA ASN A 8 -13.66 -8.43 -48.53
C ASN A 8 -13.30 -9.88 -48.15
N ALA A 9 -12.86 -10.14 -46.92
CA ALA A 9 -12.62 -11.49 -46.45
C ALA A 9 -13.95 -12.24 -46.28
N GLU A 10 -14.08 -13.41 -46.92
CA GLU A 10 -15.33 -14.21 -46.97
C GLU A 10 -15.77 -14.73 -45.60
N GLU A 11 -14.86 -14.85 -44.63
CA GLU A 11 -15.16 -15.24 -43.24
C GLU A 11 -14.52 -14.25 -42.25
N ALA A 12 -15.26 -13.92 -41.18
CA ALA A 12 -14.90 -12.94 -40.16
C ALA A 12 -13.57 -13.26 -39.43
N ILE A 13 -13.22 -14.54 -39.33
CA ILE A 13 -12.03 -15.07 -38.64
C ILE A 13 -11.00 -15.71 -39.60
N SER A 14 -11.11 -15.46 -40.90
CA SER A 14 -10.17 -16.01 -41.87
C SER A 14 -8.76 -15.41 -41.73
N GLN A 15 -7.74 -16.15 -42.17
CA GLN A 15 -6.32 -15.75 -42.24
C GLN A 15 -6.04 -14.49 -43.09
N ASN A 16 -7.07 -13.83 -43.61
CA ASN A 16 -7.01 -12.71 -44.53
C ASN A 16 -7.75 -11.47 -44.03
N ARG A 17 -8.20 -11.45 -42.76
CA ARG A 17 -9.01 -10.35 -42.22
C ARG A 17 -8.21 -9.08 -41.94
N ILE A 18 -6.90 -9.19 -41.76
CA ILE A 18 -6.00 -8.05 -41.55
C ILE A 18 -5.08 -7.85 -42.75
N ILE A 19 -4.85 -6.61 -43.13
CA ILE A 19 -3.84 -6.21 -44.11
C ILE A 19 -2.76 -5.43 -43.38
N LYS A 20 -1.52 -5.90 -43.47
CA LYS A 20 -0.34 -5.23 -42.93
C LYS A 20 0.38 -4.49 -44.05
N CYS A 21 0.58 -3.18 -43.88
CA CYS A 21 1.33 -2.34 -44.82
C CYS A 21 2.62 -1.82 -44.18
N THR A 22 3.73 -1.98 -44.89
CA THR A 22 5.04 -1.43 -44.55
C THR A 22 5.52 -0.57 -45.72
N GLY A 23 5.43 0.75 -45.56
CA GLY A 23 5.59 1.68 -46.69
C GLY A 23 4.50 1.46 -47.74
N SER A 24 4.88 1.31 -49.00
CA SER A 24 3.95 1.06 -50.11
C SER A 24 3.58 -0.42 -50.32
N ARG A 25 4.13 -1.33 -49.53
CA ARG A 25 3.89 -2.78 -49.67
C ARG A 25 2.88 -3.24 -48.64
N CYS A 26 1.77 -3.79 -49.11
CA CYS A 26 0.72 -4.36 -48.29
C CYS A 26 0.61 -5.87 -48.52
N VAL A 27 0.50 -6.64 -47.45
CA VAL A 27 0.30 -8.09 -47.46
C VAL A 27 -0.86 -8.46 -46.55
N LYS A 28 -1.51 -9.59 -46.85
CA LYS A 28 -2.51 -10.16 -45.92
C LYS A 28 -1.75 -10.75 -44.73
N GLU A 29 -2.20 -10.40 -43.53
CA GLU A 29 -1.63 -10.86 -42.27
C GLU A 29 -2.57 -11.89 -41.64
N GLN A 30 -1.98 -12.87 -40.95
CA GLN A 30 -2.76 -13.83 -40.18
C GLN A 30 -3.58 -13.10 -39.11
N TYR A 31 -4.82 -13.54 -38.94
CA TYR A 31 -5.70 -13.08 -37.88
C TYR A 31 -5.14 -13.48 -36.51
N HIS A 32 -5.05 -12.51 -35.59
CA HIS A 32 -4.78 -12.72 -34.18
C HIS A 32 -5.74 -11.88 -33.33
N PRO A 33 -6.25 -12.41 -32.19
CA PRO A 33 -7.03 -11.62 -31.26
C PRO A 33 -6.18 -10.50 -30.63
N GLY A 34 -6.82 -9.39 -30.25
CA GLY A 34 -6.17 -8.23 -29.65
C GLY A 34 -6.29 -6.97 -30.52
N PHE A 35 -5.33 -6.06 -30.40
CA PHE A 35 -5.40 -4.71 -31.00
C PHE A 35 -4.30 -4.50 -32.02
N TYR A 36 -4.64 -3.83 -33.12
CA TYR A 36 -3.69 -3.33 -34.11
C TYR A 36 -3.84 -1.81 -34.25
N LEU A 37 -2.75 -1.12 -34.60
CA LEU A 37 -2.82 0.29 -35.00
C LEU A 37 -3.47 0.40 -36.38
N ASP A 38 -4.66 1.01 -36.43
CA ASP A 38 -5.39 1.24 -37.68
C ASP A 38 -4.71 2.33 -38.51
N GLY A 39 -4.38 2.00 -39.75
CA GLY A 39 -3.79 2.94 -40.71
C GLY A 39 -4.80 3.66 -41.58
N SER A 40 -6.11 3.41 -41.41
CA SER A 40 -7.17 3.91 -42.30
C SER A 40 -7.54 5.37 -42.08
N PHE A 41 -7.11 5.98 -40.97
CA PHE A 41 -7.46 7.35 -40.62
C PHE A 41 -6.20 8.23 -40.54
N GLU A 42 -6.06 9.12 -41.52
CA GLU A 42 -5.07 10.21 -41.50
C GLU A 42 -5.85 11.53 -41.55
N ASP A 43 -5.72 12.36 -40.52
CA ASP A 43 -6.31 13.69 -40.52
C ASP A 43 -5.20 14.71 -40.79
N VAL A 44 -5.26 15.39 -41.92
CA VAL A 44 -4.28 16.41 -42.28
C VAL A 44 -4.83 17.76 -41.84
N LYS A 45 -4.49 18.19 -40.62
CA LYS A 45 -4.75 19.56 -40.21
C LYS A 45 -3.77 20.49 -40.92
N THR A 46 -4.31 21.49 -41.59
CA THR A 46 -3.53 22.57 -42.19
C THR A 46 -3.80 23.80 -41.35
N GLU A 47 -2.89 24.15 -40.45
CA GLU A 47 -3.01 25.37 -39.66
C GLU A 47 -2.46 26.52 -40.51
N THR A 48 -3.35 27.44 -40.89
CA THR A 48 -2.97 28.66 -41.61
C THR A 48 -2.60 29.70 -40.55
N GLY A 49 -1.31 29.76 -40.21
CA GLY A 49 -0.76 30.89 -39.46
C GLY A 49 -0.80 32.17 -40.29
N GLU A 50 -0.78 33.34 -39.62
CA GLU A 50 -0.87 34.65 -40.30
C GLU A 50 0.30 34.92 -41.29
N ASP A 51 1.42 34.21 -41.17
CA ASP A 51 2.61 34.45 -41.99
C ASP A 51 3.27 33.22 -42.67
N GLU A 52 2.86 31.98 -42.41
CA GLU A 52 3.33 30.77 -43.12
C GLU A 52 2.37 29.58 -42.90
N GLU A 53 2.05 28.81 -43.94
CA GLU A 53 1.25 27.56 -43.84
C GLU A 53 2.12 26.47 -43.21
N GLU A 54 1.90 26.13 -41.94
CA GLU A 54 2.50 24.94 -41.31
C GLU A 54 1.47 23.80 -41.33
N THR A 55 1.64 22.87 -42.26
CA THR A 55 0.84 21.64 -42.27
C THR A 55 1.34 20.68 -41.18
N THR A 56 0.68 20.69 -40.03
CA THR A 56 0.83 19.67 -38.98
C THR A 56 -0.13 18.50 -39.26
N THR A 57 0.41 17.39 -39.78
CA THR A 57 -0.40 16.17 -39.93
C THR A 57 -0.62 15.53 -38.56
N THR A 58 -1.83 15.64 -38.01
CA THR A 58 -2.20 15.00 -36.75
C THR A 58 -2.87 13.65 -37.05
N PHE A 59 -2.17 12.55 -36.77
CA PHE A 59 -2.75 11.23 -36.94
C PHE A 59 -3.74 10.94 -35.81
N ASN A 60 -5.04 11.04 -36.10
CA ASN A 60 -6.10 10.49 -35.24
C ASN A 60 -6.10 8.95 -35.40
N ILE A 61 -5.11 8.29 -34.78
CA ILE A 61 -4.91 6.85 -34.94
C ILE A 61 -6.06 6.11 -34.24
N GLN A 62 -6.81 5.34 -35.02
CA GLN A 62 -7.82 4.41 -34.53
C GLN A 62 -7.16 3.06 -34.19
N LEU A 63 -7.86 2.21 -33.44
CA LEU A 63 -7.43 0.83 -33.23
C LEU A 63 -8.31 -0.12 -34.06
N ILE A 64 -7.76 -1.26 -34.44
CA ILE A 64 -8.55 -2.41 -34.89
C ILE A 64 -8.58 -3.39 -33.74
N TYR A 65 -9.78 -3.73 -33.27
CA TYR A 65 -9.97 -4.77 -32.27
C TYR A 65 -10.50 -6.04 -32.93
N CYS A 66 -9.81 -7.15 -32.64
CA CYS A 66 -10.11 -8.47 -33.16
C CYS A 66 -10.50 -9.42 -32.03
N THR A 67 -11.68 -10.04 -32.11
CA THR A 67 -12.15 -11.09 -31.19
C THR A 67 -12.33 -12.41 -31.92
N THR A 68 -12.16 -13.52 -31.17
CA THR A 68 -12.29 -14.87 -31.71
C THR A 68 -13.66 -15.15 -32.32
N ASP A 69 -14.68 -14.39 -31.92
CA ASP A 69 -16.08 -14.68 -32.22
C ASP A 69 -16.67 -13.69 -33.23
N ASP A 70 -16.28 -12.41 -33.18
CA ASP A 70 -16.88 -11.32 -33.96
C ASP A 70 -15.97 -10.80 -35.09
N GLY A 71 -14.76 -11.36 -35.23
CA GLY A 71 -13.78 -10.91 -36.21
C GLY A 71 -13.14 -9.58 -35.81
N CYS A 72 -12.75 -8.76 -36.80
CA CYS A 72 -12.05 -7.50 -36.58
C CYS A 72 -12.91 -6.29 -36.95
N ASN A 73 -12.96 -5.31 -36.04
CA ASN A 73 -13.66 -4.04 -36.17
C ASN A 73 -12.74 -2.87 -35.83
N SER A 74 -12.82 -1.79 -36.60
CA SER A 74 -12.16 -0.53 -36.24
C SER A 74 -12.91 0.12 -35.07
N ILE A 75 -12.17 0.58 -34.08
CA ILE A 75 -12.64 1.30 -32.90
C ILE A 75 -12.22 2.76 -33.06
N ASN A 76 -13.20 3.66 -32.99
CA ASN A 76 -12.97 5.10 -33.00
C ASN A 76 -13.72 5.78 -31.85
N LYS A 77 -13.42 7.06 -31.62
CA LYS A 77 -14.05 7.87 -30.58
C LYS A 77 -15.59 7.89 -30.68
N ASP A 78 -16.12 7.79 -31.90
CA ASP A 78 -17.55 7.95 -32.19
C ASP A 78 -18.32 6.62 -32.32
N SER A 79 -17.67 5.47 -32.14
CA SER A 79 -18.34 4.17 -32.29
C SER A 79 -19.25 3.90 -31.10
N GLU A 80 -20.56 3.77 -31.37
CA GLU A 80 -21.52 3.29 -30.39
C GLU A 80 -21.13 1.86 -29.95
N GLY A 81 -20.48 1.71 -28.80
CA GLY A 81 -20.24 0.39 -28.17
C GLY A 81 -18.87 0.19 -27.52
N THR A 82 -17.80 0.81 -28.02
CA THR A 82 -16.47 0.70 -27.41
C THR A 82 -15.72 2.01 -27.63
N ALA A 83 -15.81 2.96 -26.71
CA ALA A 83 -14.99 4.16 -26.80
C ALA A 83 -13.51 3.76 -26.59
N LEU A 84 -12.60 4.41 -27.33
CA LEU A 84 -11.20 4.43 -26.93
C LEU A 84 -11.09 5.08 -25.55
N VAL A 85 -10.22 4.55 -24.71
CA VAL A 85 -9.95 5.08 -23.38
C VAL A 85 -8.44 5.07 -23.14
N ASP A 86 -8.00 5.87 -22.17
CA ASP A 86 -6.59 5.96 -21.82
C ASP A 86 -6.09 4.63 -21.27
N GLY A 87 -4.88 4.24 -21.67
CA GLY A 87 -4.19 3.07 -21.14
C GLY A 87 -3.55 2.21 -22.20
N TYR A 88 -3.40 0.93 -21.85
CA TYR A 88 -2.63 -0.03 -22.64
C TYR A 88 -3.53 -1.08 -23.28
N TYR A 89 -3.14 -1.47 -24.48
CA TYR A 89 -3.75 -2.53 -25.26
C TYR A 89 -2.68 -3.55 -25.69
N LEU A 90 -3.05 -4.83 -25.77
CA LEU A 90 -2.16 -5.89 -26.24
C LEU A 90 -1.99 -5.81 -27.78
N ASP A 91 -0.75 -5.61 -28.26
CA ASP A 91 -0.45 -5.49 -29.69
C ASP A 91 -0.53 -6.87 -30.38
N ALA A 92 -1.65 -7.14 -31.05
CA ALA A 92 -1.91 -8.38 -31.76
C ALA A 92 -0.92 -8.69 -32.89
N SER A 93 -0.17 -7.68 -33.38
CA SER A 93 0.91 -7.95 -34.33
C SER A 93 2.14 -8.62 -33.72
N THR A 94 2.21 -8.66 -32.39
CA THR A 94 3.24 -9.36 -31.61
C THR A 94 2.72 -10.64 -30.97
N TYR A 95 1.52 -11.07 -31.37
CA TYR A 95 0.87 -12.28 -30.88
C TYR A 95 1.79 -13.49 -31.00
N ASN A 96 1.80 -14.29 -29.93
CA ASN A 96 2.50 -15.55 -29.87
C ASN A 96 1.72 -16.54 -28.99
N VAL A 97 2.04 -17.82 -29.12
CA VAL A 97 1.49 -18.88 -28.27
C VAL A 97 2.65 -19.59 -27.60
N THR A 98 2.62 -19.65 -26.27
CA THR A 98 3.59 -20.38 -25.45
C THR A 98 2.90 -21.50 -24.70
N MET A 99 3.67 -22.50 -24.24
CA MET A 99 3.14 -23.55 -23.36
C MET A 99 3.24 -23.06 -21.92
N GLY A 100 2.11 -22.93 -21.24
CA GLY A 100 2.06 -22.60 -19.82
C GLY A 100 2.49 -23.77 -18.94
N GLU A 101 2.65 -23.52 -17.64
CA GLU A 101 3.12 -24.52 -16.65
C GLU A 101 2.25 -25.78 -16.57
N ASN A 102 0.95 -25.65 -16.86
CA ASN A 102 0.00 -26.75 -16.91
C ASN A 102 -0.06 -27.48 -18.27
N GLY A 103 0.85 -27.16 -19.19
CA GLY A 103 0.89 -27.71 -20.54
C GLY A 103 -0.23 -27.21 -21.47
N LYS A 104 -1.00 -26.19 -21.07
CA LYS A 104 -1.97 -25.54 -21.95
C LYS A 104 -1.29 -24.41 -22.74
N ASN A 105 -1.74 -24.21 -23.97
CA ASN A 105 -1.37 -23.05 -24.75
C ASN A 105 -1.86 -21.77 -24.05
N VAL A 106 -0.95 -20.86 -23.78
CA VAL A 106 -1.22 -19.51 -23.28
C VAL A 106 -0.92 -18.54 -24.42
N THR A 107 -1.86 -17.66 -24.70
CA THR A 107 -1.65 -16.57 -25.65
C THR A 107 -0.83 -15.50 -24.96
N VAL A 108 0.26 -15.06 -25.59
CA VAL A 108 1.14 -14.00 -25.10
C VAL A 108 1.45 -12.97 -26.17
N TYR A 109 1.75 -11.75 -25.76
CA TYR A 109 2.10 -10.63 -26.65
C TYR A 109 3.48 -10.12 -26.28
N LYS A 110 4.26 -9.61 -27.23
CA LYS A 110 5.58 -9.02 -26.96
C LYS A 110 5.59 -7.49 -27.02
N GLY A 111 4.45 -6.90 -27.38
CA GLY A 111 4.28 -5.48 -27.57
C GLY A 111 2.97 -5.00 -26.98
N LEU A 112 2.96 -3.72 -26.65
CA LEU A 112 1.80 -3.00 -26.21
C LEU A 112 1.52 -1.83 -27.16
N ILE A 113 0.28 -1.39 -27.18
CA ILE A 113 -0.14 -0.11 -27.76
C ILE A 113 -0.62 0.76 -26.61
N LYS A 114 -0.06 1.96 -26.48
CA LYS A 114 -0.53 2.98 -25.54
C LYS A 114 -1.46 3.92 -26.28
N CYS A 115 -2.63 4.20 -25.71
CA CYS A 115 -3.48 5.29 -26.18
C CYS A 115 -3.65 6.32 -25.06
N GLU A 116 -3.57 7.60 -25.45
CA GLU A 116 -3.72 8.73 -24.55
C GLU A 116 -4.70 9.75 -25.16
N GLY A 117 -5.61 10.25 -24.33
CA GLY A 117 -6.57 11.27 -24.67
C GLY A 117 -5.84 12.57 -25.01
N VAL A 118 -6.18 13.13 -26.17
CA VAL A 118 -5.72 14.47 -26.55
C VAL A 118 -6.64 15.46 -25.87
N ILE A 119 -6.13 16.18 -24.88
CA ILE A 119 -6.90 17.15 -24.08
C ILE A 119 -6.72 18.55 -24.67
N GLU A 120 -7.84 19.22 -24.97
CA GLU A 120 -7.88 20.63 -25.35
C GLU A 120 -8.97 21.32 -24.52
N ASN A 121 -8.63 22.40 -23.79
CA ASN A 121 -9.56 23.10 -22.89
C ASN A 121 -10.27 22.16 -21.88
N GLU A 122 -9.50 21.26 -21.23
CA GLU A 122 -10.01 20.28 -20.26
C GLU A 122 -10.98 19.21 -20.83
N GLU A 123 -11.19 19.18 -22.14
CA GLU A 123 -12.00 18.17 -22.83
C GLU A 123 -11.12 17.22 -23.66
N VAL A 124 -11.44 15.93 -23.62
CA VAL A 124 -10.79 14.94 -24.50
C VAL A 124 -11.35 15.09 -25.93
N ILE A 125 -10.58 15.70 -26.82
CA ILE A 125 -10.98 15.93 -28.22
C ILE A 125 -10.67 14.74 -29.12
N GLY A 126 -9.74 13.86 -28.74
CA GLY A 126 -9.34 12.69 -29.52
C GLY A 126 -8.47 11.74 -28.72
N TYR A 127 -7.88 10.74 -29.40
CA TYR A 127 -6.91 9.83 -28.82
C TYR A 127 -5.70 9.72 -29.75
N SER A 128 -4.51 9.68 -29.14
CA SER A 128 -3.25 9.37 -29.81
C SER A 128 -2.83 7.98 -29.39
N CYS A 129 -2.72 7.05 -30.35
CA CYS A 129 -2.34 5.67 -30.10
C CYS A 129 -1.00 5.33 -30.77
N ALA A 130 -0.06 4.79 -30.01
CA ALA A 130 1.26 4.41 -30.52
C ALA A 130 1.72 3.06 -29.97
N LYS A 131 2.55 2.36 -30.75
CA LYS A 131 3.25 1.16 -30.24
C LYS A 131 4.25 1.59 -29.19
N VAL A 132 4.31 0.84 -28.10
CA VAL A 132 5.32 1.00 -27.07
C VAL A 132 6.59 0.31 -27.55
N GLU A 133 7.70 1.04 -27.54
CA GLU A 133 9.01 0.46 -27.88
C GLU A 133 9.34 -0.66 -26.90
N SER A 134 9.86 -1.79 -27.41
CA SER A 134 10.09 -2.98 -26.58
C SER A 134 11.09 -2.75 -25.44
N SER A 135 11.96 -1.74 -25.54
CA SER A 135 12.88 -1.33 -24.47
C SER A 135 12.19 -0.63 -23.30
N ASN A 136 10.97 -0.14 -23.52
CA ASN A 136 10.17 0.61 -22.54
C ASN A 136 9.03 -0.25 -21.98
N ILE A 137 8.98 -1.54 -22.34
CA ILE A 137 8.09 -2.52 -21.74
C ILE A 137 8.90 -3.21 -20.64
N HIS A 138 8.62 -2.84 -19.41
CA HIS A 138 9.21 -3.42 -18.22
C HIS A 138 8.28 -4.46 -17.59
N ASP A 139 8.85 -5.31 -16.75
CA ASP A 139 8.12 -6.34 -16.00
C ASP A 139 7.26 -5.67 -14.93
N GLY A 140 5.97 -5.98 -14.89
CA GLY A 140 5.03 -5.29 -14.00
C GLY A 140 3.60 -5.31 -14.52
N TYR A 141 2.81 -4.37 -14.00
CA TYR A 141 1.40 -4.24 -14.33
C TYR A 141 1.13 -2.89 -15.01
N TYR A 142 0.29 -2.94 -16.03
CA TYR A 142 -0.21 -1.78 -16.77
C TYR A 142 -1.73 -1.77 -16.69
N LEU A 143 -2.32 -0.58 -16.68
CA LEU A 143 -3.77 -0.44 -16.76
C LEU A 143 -4.26 -0.87 -18.14
N ASN A 144 -5.10 -1.92 -18.20
CA ASN A 144 -5.69 -2.33 -19.46
C ASN A 144 -6.83 -1.39 -19.80
N ALA A 145 -6.78 -0.80 -20.99
CA ALA A 145 -7.85 0.07 -21.47
C ALA A 145 -9.16 -0.71 -21.76
N ILE A 146 -9.10 -2.04 -21.86
CA ILE A 146 -10.27 -2.88 -22.08
C ILE A 146 -10.97 -3.17 -20.74
N ASN A 147 -11.78 -2.24 -20.28
CA ASN A 147 -12.69 -2.48 -19.17
C ASN A 147 -13.99 -3.10 -19.70
N GLY A 148 -14.08 -4.43 -19.76
CA GLY A 148 -15.28 -5.13 -20.21
C GLY A 148 -16.53 -4.80 -19.39
N ASP A 149 -17.70 -4.75 -20.01
CA ASP A 149 -18.93 -4.19 -19.43
C ASP A 149 -19.54 -4.97 -18.25
N ASP A 150 -19.19 -6.25 -18.06
CA ASP A 150 -19.90 -7.13 -17.10
C ASP A 150 -19.10 -7.53 -15.85
N ASP A 151 -17.77 -7.58 -15.92
CA ASP A 151 -16.88 -7.84 -14.77
C ASP A 151 -15.52 -7.19 -15.00
N LYS A 152 -15.41 -5.93 -14.60
CA LYS A 152 -14.24 -5.08 -14.82
C LYS A 152 -12.99 -5.49 -14.01
N PHE A 153 -13.01 -6.61 -13.28
CA PHE A 153 -11.78 -7.26 -12.79
C PHE A 153 -11.20 -8.26 -13.80
N THR A 154 -12.02 -8.79 -14.70
CA THR A 154 -11.57 -9.67 -15.78
C THR A 154 -10.80 -8.85 -16.81
N ASN A 155 -9.54 -9.22 -17.04
CA ASN A 155 -8.61 -8.51 -17.94
C ASN A 155 -8.43 -7.02 -17.58
N ALA A 156 -8.66 -6.61 -16.33
CA ALA A 156 -8.56 -5.21 -15.92
C ALA A 156 -7.15 -4.64 -16.09
N LEU A 157 -6.14 -5.51 -15.99
CA LEU A 157 -4.73 -5.16 -16.07
C LEU A 157 -4.06 -5.93 -17.21
N ILE A 158 -2.89 -5.45 -17.62
CA ILE A 158 -1.94 -6.20 -18.44
C ILE A 158 -0.73 -6.48 -17.57
N LYS A 159 -0.36 -7.76 -17.43
CA LYS A 159 0.87 -8.18 -16.74
C LYS A 159 1.93 -8.48 -17.78
N CYS A 160 3.08 -7.83 -17.68
CA CYS A 160 4.26 -8.14 -18.47
C CYS A 160 5.33 -8.81 -17.59
N SER A 161 5.95 -9.86 -18.11
CA SER A 161 7.07 -10.56 -17.47
C SER A 161 7.99 -11.15 -18.54
N GLU A 162 9.29 -10.92 -18.40
CA GLU A 162 10.31 -11.36 -19.36
C GLU A 162 9.99 -10.95 -20.82
N GLY A 163 9.45 -9.74 -20.99
CA GLY A 163 9.04 -9.21 -22.29
C GLY A 163 7.81 -9.90 -22.91
N GLN A 164 7.06 -10.68 -22.14
CA GLN A 164 5.77 -11.26 -22.53
C GLN A 164 4.64 -10.63 -21.71
N CYS A 165 3.66 -10.06 -22.40
CA CYS A 165 2.52 -9.36 -21.84
C CYS A 165 1.23 -10.15 -22.08
N ASN A 166 0.38 -10.19 -21.05
CA ASN A 166 -0.89 -10.91 -21.04
C ASN A 166 -1.96 -10.07 -20.36
N ALA A 167 -3.21 -10.21 -20.79
CA ALA A 167 -4.32 -9.73 -20.00
C ALA A 167 -4.33 -10.46 -18.64
N TYR A 168 -4.57 -9.72 -17.58
CA TYR A 168 -4.53 -10.20 -16.21
C TYR A 168 -5.88 -9.94 -15.55
N THR A 169 -6.48 -11.01 -15.04
CA THR A 169 -7.69 -10.95 -14.21
C THR A 169 -7.28 -10.76 -12.77
N VAL A 170 -7.73 -9.66 -12.18
CA VAL A 170 -7.53 -9.38 -10.76
C VAL A 170 -8.34 -10.39 -9.95
N PRO A 171 -7.78 -11.02 -8.88
CA PRO A 171 -8.43 -12.10 -8.12
C PRO A 171 -9.78 -11.80 -7.43
N GLY A 172 -10.48 -10.72 -7.77
CA GLY A 172 -11.83 -10.44 -7.29
C GLY A 172 -11.89 -9.68 -5.96
N GLU A 173 -10.76 -9.15 -5.49
CA GLU A 173 -10.69 -8.37 -4.26
C GLU A 173 -10.76 -6.88 -4.59
N ALA A 174 -11.77 -6.21 -4.02
CA ALA A 174 -11.81 -4.75 -4.02
C ALA A 174 -10.60 -4.21 -3.25
N ASN A 175 -10.18 -3.00 -3.58
CA ASN A 175 -9.06 -2.29 -2.94
C ASN A 175 -7.68 -2.92 -3.20
N SER A 176 -7.54 -3.87 -4.12
CA SER A 176 -6.23 -4.34 -4.57
C SER A 176 -5.41 -3.19 -5.16
N ILE A 177 -4.17 -3.04 -4.68
CA ILE A 177 -3.23 -2.01 -5.14
C ILE A 177 -2.06 -2.65 -5.89
N PHE A 178 -1.72 -2.08 -7.05
CA PHE A 178 -0.57 -2.48 -7.87
C PHE A 178 0.27 -1.25 -8.19
N VAL A 179 1.55 -1.43 -8.51
CA VAL A 179 2.37 -0.39 -9.13
C VAL A 179 2.07 -0.35 -10.63
N ASN A 180 1.84 0.85 -11.16
CA ASN A 180 1.69 1.09 -12.59
C ASN A 180 3.06 1.29 -13.22
N GLU A 181 3.50 0.34 -14.04
CA GLU A 181 4.84 0.33 -14.60
C GLU A 181 5.10 1.46 -15.62
N ASP A 182 4.05 2.03 -16.23
CA ASP A 182 4.19 3.19 -17.13
C ASP A 182 4.48 4.48 -16.37
N THR A 183 3.68 4.74 -15.34
CA THR A 183 3.66 6.06 -14.69
C THR A 183 4.46 6.09 -13.39
N GLY A 184 4.85 4.93 -12.86
CA GLY A 184 5.37 4.80 -11.51
C GLY A 184 4.36 5.20 -10.42
N LYS A 185 3.07 5.33 -10.75
CA LYS A 185 1.98 5.60 -9.79
C LYS A 185 1.33 4.28 -9.36
N LEU A 186 0.15 4.35 -8.76
CA LEU A 186 -0.62 3.17 -8.37
C LEU A 186 -1.69 2.83 -9.41
N ILE A 187 -2.11 1.58 -9.39
CA ILE A 187 -3.40 1.14 -9.91
C ILE A 187 -4.20 0.64 -8.71
N GLN A 188 -5.39 1.19 -8.51
CA GLN A 188 -6.31 0.75 -7.46
C GLN A 188 -7.52 0.12 -8.11
N CYS A 189 -7.84 -1.10 -7.68
CA CYS A 189 -9.07 -1.78 -8.05
C CYS A 189 -10.15 -1.45 -7.03
N PHE A 190 -11.37 -1.19 -7.50
CA PHE A 190 -12.49 -0.75 -6.68
C PHE A 190 -13.72 -1.60 -6.98
N ASP A 191 -14.60 -1.68 -5.98
CA ASP A 191 -15.91 -2.30 -6.09
C ASP A 191 -16.95 -1.35 -5.49
N THR A 192 -17.44 -0.41 -6.29
CA THR A 192 -18.37 0.61 -5.82
C THR A 192 -19.81 0.17 -6.07
N THR A 193 -20.62 0.18 -5.01
CA THR A 193 -22.08 0.16 -5.17
C THR A 193 -22.53 1.58 -5.49
N SER A 194 -22.81 1.85 -6.77
CA SER A 194 -23.25 3.18 -7.19
C SER A 194 -24.57 3.55 -6.49
N SER A 195 -24.48 4.43 -5.49
CA SER A 195 -25.63 4.93 -4.73
C SER A 195 -26.24 6.20 -5.33
N SER A 196 -25.62 6.77 -6.38
CA SER A 196 -26.06 8.04 -6.97
C SER A 196 -26.07 8.00 -8.51
N GLY A 197 -27.17 8.48 -9.09
CA GLY A 197 -27.25 8.87 -10.51
C GLY A 197 -27.67 7.79 -11.51
N ARG A 198 -28.98 7.71 -11.79
CA ARG A 198 -29.65 7.06 -12.96
C ARG A 198 -29.40 5.57 -13.24
N LYS A 199 -28.36 4.94 -12.71
CA LYS A 199 -28.20 3.48 -12.71
C LYS A 199 -29.22 2.84 -11.78
N ARG A 200 -29.61 1.60 -12.06
CA ARG A 200 -30.55 0.88 -11.18
C ARG A 200 -29.87 0.74 -9.81
N SER A 201 -30.53 1.25 -8.77
CA SER A 201 -30.12 1.06 -7.38
C SER A 201 -29.68 -0.39 -7.14
N GLY A 202 -28.42 -0.60 -6.78
CA GLY A 202 -27.83 -1.93 -6.55
C GLY A 202 -26.94 -2.45 -7.68
N GLU A 203 -26.69 -1.68 -8.75
CA GLU A 203 -25.65 -2.01 -9.73
C GLU A 203 -24.27 -1.79 -9.13
N VAL A 204 -23.47 -2.86 -9.16
CA VAL A 204 -22.11 -2.91 -8.63
C VAL A 204 -21.16 -2.57 -9.78
N THR A 205 -20.39 -1.49 -9.63
CA THR A 205 -19.36 -1.08 -10.58
C THR A 205 -17.99 -1.48 -10.06
N LYS A 206 -17.45 -2.54 -10.65
CA LYS A 206 -16.07 -3.00 -10.43
C LYS A 206 -15.12 -2.25 -11.35
N GLY A 207 -13.82 -2.35 -11.14
CA GLY A 207 -12.81 -1.91 -12.10
C GLY A 207 -11.50 -1.58 -11.45
N CYS A 208 -10.53 -1.16 -12.27
CA CYS A 208 -9.29 -0.61 -11.78
C CYS A 208 -9.02 0.71 -12.49
N ASN A 209 -8.46 1.67 -11.75
CA ASN A 209 -8.07 2.99 -12.27
C ASN A 209 -6.63 3.28 -11.87
N ALA A 210 -5.97 4.14 -12.65
CA ALA A 210 -4.76 4.77 -12.18
C ALA A 210 -5.09 5.67 -10.98
N PHE A 211 -4.26 5.58 -9.94
CA PHE A 211 -4.43 6.33 -8.70
C PHE A 211 -3.10 6.99 -8.35
N ALA A 212 -3.12 8.30 -8.13
CA ALA A 212 -1.98 8.99 -7.54
C ALA A 212 -1.95 8.66 -6.05
N SER A 213 -0.78 8.29 -5.53
CA SER A 213 -0.64 8.01 -4.10
C SER A 213 -0.95 9.24 -3.25
N THR A 214 -1.37 9.01 -2.01
CA THR A 214 -1.49 10.04 -0.96
C THR A 214 -0.14 10.42 -0.35
N ALA A 215 0.98 9.90 -0.85
CA ALA A 215 2.31 10.33 -0.44
C ALA A 215 2.64 11.75 -0.92
N THR A 216 3.59 12.37 -0.24
CA THR A 216 4.27 13.59 -0.70
C THR A 216 5.76 13.30 -0.94
N LEU A 217 6.52 14.29 -1.38
CA LEU A 217 7.97 14.17 -1.52
C LEU A 217 8.68 13.99 -0.16
N GLU A 218 8.08 14.47 0.93
CA GLU A 218 8.66 14.41 2.27
C GLU A 218 8.06 13.28 3.13
N VAL A 219 6.78 12.96 2.90
CA VAL A 219 6.04 11.98 3.69
C VAL A 219 5.71 10.77 2.82
N PRO A 220 6.42 9.64 2.98
CA PRO A 220 6.11 8.42 2.26
C PRO A 220 4.83 7.78 2.78
N VAL A 221 4.18 7.01 1.91
CA VAL A 221 2.99 6.22 2.23
C VAL A 221 3.17 4.79 1.72
N PHE A 222 2.61 3.82 2.43
CA PHE A 222 2.79 2.41 2.19
C PHE A 222 1.47 1.72 1.84
N TYR A 223 1.50 0.76 0.94
CA TYR A 223 0.34 0.00 0.49
C TYR A 223 0.68 -1.48 0.45
N LEU A 224 -0.32 -2.33 0.70
CA LEU A 224 -0.18 -3.76 0.47
C LEU A 224 -0.22 -4.04 -1.04
N ASN A 225 0.81 -4.70 -1.56
CA ASN A 225 0.89 -5.06 -2.96
C ASN A 225 0.01 -6.26 -3.27
N ALA A 226 -1.04 -6.08 -4.07
CA ALA A 226 -1.88 -7.19 -4.51
C ALA A 226 -1.18 -8.14 -5.49
N ALA A 227 -0.01 -7.74 -6.03
CA ALA A 227 0.83 -8.59 -6.85
C ALA A 227 1.90 -9.38 -6.08
N ALA A 228 1.91 -9.30 -4.75
CA ALA A 228 2.85 -10.02 -3.91
C ALA A 228 2.91 -11.51 -4.29
N THR A 229 4.11 -12.04 -4.41
CA THR A 229 4.34 -13.44 -4.71
C THR A 229 4.39 -14.22 -3.40
N ASN A 230 3.70 -15.35 -3.35
CA ASN A 230 3.83 -16.30 -2.23
C ASN A 230 5.18 -17.06 -2.30
N ASP A 231 6.29 -16.33 -2.46
CA ASP A 231 7.62 -16.90 -2.50
C ASP A 231 8.10 -17.24 -1.09
N THR A 232 7.85 -18.49 -0.70
CA THR A 232 8.31 -19.03 0.59
C THR A 232 9.83 -19.00 0.80
N THR A 233 10.64 -18.67 -0.22
CA THR A 233 12.09 -18.60 -0.11
C THR A 233 12.62 -17.23 0.27
N VAL A 234 11.84 -16.16 0.03
CA VAL A 234 12.19 -14.78 0.39
C VAL A 234 10.97 -14.15 1.03
N ALA A 235 10.93 -14.14 2.36
CA ALA A 235 9.85 -13.54 3.13
C ALA A 235 9.69 -12.05 2.75
N TYR A 236 8.44 -11.62 2.55
CA TYR A 236 8.04 -10.22 2.38
C TYR A 236 8.61 -9.48 1.16
N LYS A 237 9.17 -10.20 0.18
CA LYS A 237 9.96 -9.62 -0.92
C LYS A 237 9.20 -8.59 -1.76
N ASP A 238 7.91 -8.75 -1.94
CA ASP A 238 7.12 -7.87 -2.80
C ASP A 238 5.77 -7.54 -2.19
N ASP A 239 5.64 -7.68 -0.87
CA ASP A 239 4.39 -7.48 -0.13
C ASP A 239 4.03 -6.00 0.01
N ILE A 240 5.01 -5.11 0.02
CA ILE A 240 4.83 -3.69 0.33
C ILE A 240 5.19 -2.82 -0.88
N ILE A 241 4.31 -1.89 -1.21
CA ILE A 241 4.58 -0.77 -2.11
C ILE A 241 4.88 0.46 -1.25
N ARG A 242 5.98 1.13 -1.53
CA ARG A 242 6.29 2.45 -0.97
C ARG A 242 6.10 3.51 -2.03
N CYS A 243 5.35 4.53 -1.70
CA CYS A 243 5.25 5.76 -2.49
C CYS A 243 5.91 6.92 -1.77
N GLY A 244 6.62 7.77 -2.50
CA GLY A 244 7.31 8.95 -1.96
C GLY A 244 8.41 9.43 -2.90
N LYS A 245 9.38 10.17 -2.36
CA LYS A 245 10.58 10.59 -3.10
C LYS A 245 11.59 9.46 -3.21
N PHE A 246 12.06 9.21 -4.44
CA PHE A 246 13.14 8.27 -4.73
C PHE A 246 14.30 9.00 -5.41
N GLY A 247 15.50 8.90 -4.82
CA GLY A 247 16.69 9.60 -5.33
C GLY A 247 16.49 11.12 -5.45
N GLU A 248 16.84 11.67 -6.61
CA GLU A 248 16.71 13.09 -6.93
C GLU A 248 15.38 13.41 -7.65
N SER A 249 14.40 12.50 -7.65
CA SER A 249 13.09 12.76 -8.27
C SER A 249 12.40 13.95 -7.61
N GLU A 250 11.84 14.83 -8.44
CA GLU A 250 10.96 15.92 -8.01
C GLU A 250 9.48 15.51 -8.02
N GLU A 251 9.20 14.24 -8.36
CA GLU A 251 7.86 13.67 -8.39
C GLU A 251 7.76 12.49 -7.42
N VAL A 252 6.56 12.33 -6.85
CA VAL A 252 6.20 11.13 -6.08
C VAL A 252 6.13 9.94 -7.02
N GLN A 253 6.92 8.93 -6.72
CA GLN A 253 6.90 7.64 -7.42
C GLN A 253 6.51 6.55 -6.42
N CYS A 254 6.09 5.41 -6.93
CA CYS A 254 5.72 4.21 -6.19
C CYS A 254 6.57 3.05 -6.68
N GLN A 255 7.18 2.32 -5.75
CA GLN A 255 8.04 1.17 -6.05
C GLN A 255 7.76 0.06 -5.04
N ILE A 256 7.94 -1.19 -5.48
CA ILE A 256 7.89 -2.35 -4.60
C ILE A 256 9.13 -2.31 -3.69
N LEU A 257 8.95 -2.52 -2.38
CA LEU A 257 10.06 -2.69 -1.44
C LEU A 257 10.60 -4.12 -1.54
N ASP A 258 11.61 -4.32 -2.37
CA ASP A 258 12.20 -5.63 -2.64
C ASP A 258 13.56 -5.89 -1.95
N GLY A 259 14.01 -4.93 -1.14
CA GLY A 259 15.22 -5.07 -0.36
C GLY A 259 15.06 -6.10 0.76
N ALA A 260 15.94 -7.12 0.78
CA ALA A 260 15.93 -8.22 1.77
C ALA A 260 16.05 -7.80 3.26
N ASN A 261 16.18 -6.50 3.55
CA ASN A 261 16.24 -5.95 4.92
C ASN A 261 15.31 -4.73 5.11
N GLU A 262 14.44 -4.41 4.15
CA GLU A 262 13.52 -3.28 4.27
C GLU A 262 12.20 -3.69 4.93
N VAL A 263 11.75 -4.91 4.66
CA VAL A 263 10.57 -5.51 5.28
C VAL A 263 10.99 -6.81 5.96
N GLY A 264 10.63 -6.94 7.23
CA GLY A 264 10.91 -8.12 8.04
C GLY A 264 9.74 -8.51 8.94
N GLU A 265 9.92 -9.60 9.69
CA GLU A 265 8.95 -10.05 10.69
C GLU A 265 8.59 -8.91 11.64
N TYR A 266 7.29 -8.73 11.88
CA TYR A 266 6.70 -7.71 12.73
C TYR A 266 6.95 -6.27 12.27
N SER A 267 7.31 -6.06 11.01
CA SER A 267 7.33 -4.71 10.42
C SER A 267 5.93 -4.13 10.39
N VAL A 268 5.80 -2.88 10.84
CA VAL A 268 4.51 -2.17 10.89
C VAL A 268 4.61 -0.87 10.10
N PHE A 269 3.66 -0.68 9.19
CA PHE A 269 3.53 0.51 8.37
C PHE A 269 2.15 1.14 8.58
N VAL A 270 2.03 2.44 8.34
CA VAL A 270 0.72 3.09 8.21
C VAL A 270 0.17 2.78 6.82
N ASN A 271 -1.05 2.27 6.77
CA ASN A 271 -1.71 1.91 5.51
C ASN A 271 -2.21 3.17 4.78
N GLY A 272 -1.70 3.39 3.58
CA GLY A 272 -2.16 4.45 2.67
C GLY A 272 -3.48 4.18 1.98
N ASN A 273 -3.95 2.93 2.02
CA ASN A 273 -5.17 2.53 1.34
C ASN A 273 -6.43 2.81 2.16
N LEU A 274 -6.47 3.84 3.00
CA LEU A 274 -7.64 4.16 3.82
C LEU A 274 -8.62 5.07 3.06
N ASN A 275 -9.92 4.84 3.25
CA ASN A 275 -10.93 5.75 2.72
C ASN A 275 -10.78 7.15 3.32
N GLY A 276 -10.71 8.17 2.47
CA GLY A 276 -10.55 9.56 2.89
C GLY A 276 -9.12 9.92 3.33
N ALA A 277 -8.15 9.01 3.24
CA ALA A 277 -6.75 9.36 3.43
C ALA A 277 -6.34 10.43 2.41
N SER A 278 -5.64 11.46 2.88
CA SER A 278 -5.19 12.59 2.08
C SER A 278 -3.69 12.82 2.22
N ASN A 279 -3.08 13.37 1.19
CA ASN A 279 -1.70 13.86 1.22
C ASN A 279 -1.50 15.13 2.08
N GLY A 280 -2.58 15.68 2.67
CA GLY A 280 -2.52 16.82 3.56
C GLY A 280 -2.21 18.17 2.89
N LEU A 281 -2.16 18.21 1.55
CA LEU A 281 -2.04 19.45 0.80
C LEU A 281 -3.37 20.22 0.84
N SER A 282 -3.32 21.54 0.59
CA SER A 282 -4.52 22.38 0.52
C SER A 282 -5.41 22.01 -0.67
N ASP A 283 -6.72 22.20 -0.49
CA ASP A 283 -7.87 21.73 -1.30
C ASP A 283 -7.61 21.39 -2.78
N ASP A 284 -7.03 22.29 -3.59
CA ASP A 284 -6.93 22.09 -5.05
C ASP A 284 -5.90 21.02 -5.46
N ASP A 285 -4.90 20.74 -4.61
CA ASP A 285 -3.84 19.72 -4.85
C ASP A 285 -4.00 18.47 -3.96
N ALA A 286 -5.06 18.45 -3.14
CA ALA A 286 -5.29 17.38 -2.18
C ALA A 286 -5.67 16.08 -2.91
N ILE A 287 -4.78 15.09 -2.87
CA ILE A 287 -5.09 13.74 -3.34
C ILE A 287 -5.78 13.03 -2.19
N THR A 288 -6.99 12.53 -2.43
CA THR A 288 -7.77 11.75 -1.45
C THR A 288 -8.10 10.38 -2.02
N ASN A 289 -7.86 9.31 -1.25
CA ASN A 289 -8.28 7.97 -1.63
C ASN A 289 -9.77 7.79 -1.36
N THR A 290 -10.62 8.06 -2.36
CA THR A 290 -12.08 7.92 -2.27
C THR A 290 -12.60 6.54 -2.64
N ASP A 291 -11.76 5.76 -3.32
CA ASP A 291 -12.15 4.48 -3.91
C ASP A 291 -11.93 3.31 -2.93
N SER A 292 -11.25 3.56 -1.81
CA SER A 292 -11.07 2.59 -0.74
C SER A 292 -12.30 2.48 0.16
N THR A 293 -12.54 1.28 0.66
CA THR A 293 -13.44 1.01 1.80
C THR A 293 -12.70 0.50 3.02
N ALA A 294 -11.36 0.53 3.01
CA ALA A 294 -10.54 -0.04 4.06
C ALA A 294 -10.67 0.76 5.36
N THR A 295 -10.76 0.01 6.44
CA THR A 295 -10.73 0.51 7.83
C THR A 295 -9.43 0.08 8.51
N GLU A 296 -8.60 -0.69 7.84
CA GLU A 296 -7.35 -1.26 8.33
C GLU A 296 -6.24 -0.21 8.32
N GLN A 297 -6.01 0.49 9.44
CA GLN A 297 -5.08 1.62 9.51
C GLN A 297 -3.60 1.22 9.40
N LEU A 298 -3.29 -0.05 9.63
CA LEU A 298 -1.92 -0.55 9.68
C LEU A 298 -1.72 -1.64 8.63
N ILE A 299 -0.47 -1.81 8.20
CA ILE A 299 0.00 -3.01 7.52
C ILE A 299 1.00 -3.68 8.47
N ILE A 300 0.76 -4.95 8.84
CA ILE A 300 1.64 -5.72 9.71
C ILE A 300 2.12 -6.96 8.98
N CYS A 301 3.43 -7.17 9.01
CA CYS A 301 4.08 -8.33 8.41
C CYS A 301 4.33 -9.41 9.47
N SER A 302 3.79 -10.61 9.28
CA SER A 302 4.05 -11.76 10.15
C SER A 302 3.89 -13.07 9.39
N GLY A 303 4.64 -14.11 9.76
CA GLY A 303 4.50 -15.42 9.14
C GLY A 303 4.87 -15.48 7.65
N ASN A 304 5.74 -14.59 7.19
CA ASN A 304 6.17 -14.39 5.79
C ASN A 304 5.14 -13.74 4.86
N THR A 305 4.06 -13.15 5.39
CA THR A 305 3.10 -12.34 4.63
C THR A 305 2.79 -11.03 5.36
N CYS A 306 2.48 -9.97 4.63
CA CYS A 306 1.91 -8.76 5.20
C CYS A 306 0.39 -8.71 5.03
N GLU A 307 -0.30 -8.20 6.04
CA GLU A 307 -1.76 -8.04 6.04
C GLU A 307 -2.13 -6.62 6.47
N ALA A 308 -3.18 -6.08 5.87
CA ALA A 308 -3.81 -4.87 6.38
C ALA A 308 -4.63 -5.23 7.62
N VAL A 309 -4.45 -4.51 8.73
CA VAL A 309 -5.15 -4.76 9.99
C VAL A 309 -5.73 -3.50 10.60
N GLU A 310 -6.89 -3.63 11.24
CA GLU A 310 -7.44 -2.60 12.12
C GLU A 310 -6.64 -2.53 13.43
N SER A 311 -6.45 -1.31 13.95
CA SER A 311 -5.89 -1.17 15.28
C SER A 311 -6.90 -1.61 16.35
N THR A 312 -6.39 -2.30 17.38
CA THR A 312 -7.19 -2.79 18.51
C THR A 312 -7.49 -1.72 19.57
N VAL A 313 -6.97 -0.49 19.40
CA VAL A 313 -7.24 0.62 20.32
C VAL A 313 -8.72 1.02 20.21
N ALA A 314 -9.39 1.07 21.35
CA ALA A 314 -10.81 1.41 21.48
C ALA A 314 -11.03 2.46 22.58
N SER A 315 -12.25 2.99 22.67
CA SER A 315 -12.61 4.05 23.63
C SER A 315 -12.32 3.72 25.09
N ASP A 316 -12.31 2.43 25.44
CA ASP A 316 -12.16 1.91 26.80
C ASP A 316 -10.78 1.32 27.08
N THR A 317 -9.85 1.31 26.10
CA THR A 317 -8.46 0.85 26.29
C THR A 317 -7.75 1.66 27.38
N GLY A 318 -8.04 2.97 27.46
CA GLY A 318 -7.48 3.86 28.49
C GLY A 318 -6.01 4.27 28.26
N TYR A 319 -5.41 3.86 27.15
CA TYR A 319 -4.06 4.25 26.73
C TYR A 319 -3.91 4.09 25.21
N ASP A 320 -2.92 4.77 24.65
CA ASP A 320 -2.57 4.67 23.23
C ASP A 320 -1.65 3.46 22.97
N HIS A 321 -1.75 2.89 21.77
CA HIS A 321 -0.80 1.89 21.29
C HIS A 321 0.28 2.54 20.42
N TYR A 322 1.51 2.07 20.60
CA TYR A 322 2.64 2.50 19.80
C TYR A 322 3.26 1.31 19.07
N TYR A 323 3.82 1.58 17.91
CA TYR A 323 4.52 0.60 17.07
C TYR A 323 5.84 1.21 16.63
N VAL A 324 6.86 0.38 16.42
CA VAL A 324 8.05 0.83 15.70
C VAL A 324 7.68 0.97 14.24
N ASN A 325 7.79 2.19 13.70
CA ASN A 325 7.50 2.46 12.30
C ASN A 325 8.58 1.80 11.44
N ALA A 326 8.23 0.80 10.63
CA ALA A 326 9.16 0.23 9.65
C ALA A 326 9.42 1.21 8.48
N GLY A 327 8.44 2.07 8.19
CA GLY A 327 8.50 3.12 7.18
C GLY A 327 9.10 4.43 7.69
N VAL A 328 10.20 4.40 8.45
CA VAL A 328 10.84 5.60 9.02
C VAL A 328 11.14 6.62 7.94
N TYR A 329 10.83 7.89 8.19
CA TYR A 329 11.21 9.00 7.33
C TYR A 329 11.62 10.23 8.14
N THR A 330 12.30 11.15 7.46
CA THR A 330 12.65 12.47 7.99
C THR A 330 12.05 13.56 7.13
N THR A 331 11.56 14.63 7.76
CA THR A 331 11.10 15.83 7.06
C THR A 331 12.26 16.82 6.91
N THR A 332 12.22 17.64 5.86
CA THR A 332 13.25 18.64 5.54
C THR A 332 12.90 20.06 5.99
N GLU A 333 11.86 20.20 6.81
CA GLU A 333 11.44 21.48 7.39
C GLU A 333 12.51 22.06 8.35
N GLU A 334 12.26 23.25 8.91
CA GLU A 334 13.23 24.03 9.72
C GLU A 334 13.87 23.24 10.88
N GLU A 335 13.23 22.15 11.33
CA GLU A 335 13.76 21.18 12.27
C GLU A 335 13.61 19.77 11.69
N GLU A 336 14.73 19.12 11.36
CA GLU A 336 14.75 17.73 10.88
C GLU A 336 14.12 16.82 11.95
N GLN A 337 12.93 16.29 11.65
CA GLN A 337 12.17 15.41 12.53
C GLN A 337 12.17 14.00 11.96
N THR A 338 12.44 13.00 12.80
CA THR A 338 12.41 11.59 12.42
C THR A 338 11.18 10.90 13.00
N PHE A 339 10.35 10.32 12.12
CA PHE A 339 9.11 9.64 12.49
C PHE A 339 9.35 8.14 12.66
N THR A 340 9.84 7.75 13.84
CA THR A 340 10.23 6.36 14.16
C THR A 340 9.14 5.55 14.84
N LEU A 341 8.04 6.18 15.26
CA LEU A 341 6.92 5.55 15.90
C LEU A 341 5.65 5.71 15.07
N ILE A 342 4.73 4.76 15.19
CA ILE A 342 3.32 4.93 14.81
C ILE A 342 2.54 4.95 16.12
N LYS A 343 1.67 5.94 16.28
CA LYS A 343 0.74 6.08 17.39
C LYS A 343 -0.67 5.80 16.90
N CYS A 344 -1.35 4.84 17.51
CA CYS A 344 -2.78 4.61 17.34
C CYS A 344 -3.53 5.07 18.59
N THR A 345 -4.52 5.92 18.39
CA THR A 345 -5.36 6.48 19.45
C THR A 345 -6.83 6.38 19.06
N TYR A 346 -7.71 6.25 20.05
CA TYR A 346 -9.15 6.33 19.81
C TYR A 346 -9.59 7.79 19.95
N ASP A 347 -9.90 8.42 18.82
CA ASP A 347 -10.64 9.69 18.82
C ASP A 347 -12.14 9.40 19.00
N THR A 348 -12.89 10.39 19.46
CA THR A 348 -14.32 10.45 19.77
C THR A 348 -15.28 9.57 18.95
N SER A 349 -14.92 9.16 17.73
CA SER A 349 -15.69 8.23 16.90
C SER A 349 -14.91 7.10 16.23
N ALA A 350 -13.57 7.14 16.19
CA ALA A 350 -12.79 6.20 15.39
C ALA A 350 -11.32 6.12 15.84
N THR A 351 -10.69 4.98 15.56
CA THR A 351 -9.27 4.80 15.78
C THR A 351 -8.47 5.44 14.66
N VAL A 352 -7.48 6.24 15.03
CA VAL A 352 -6.57 6.94 14.11
C VAL A 352 -5.15 6.50 14.41
N CYS A 353 -4.46 6.00 13.39
CA CYS A 353 -3.04 5.69 13.46
C CYS A 353 -2.25 6.68 12.62
N SER A 354 -1.19 7.25 13.19
CA SER A 354 -0.35 8.22 12.49
C SER A 354 1.12 8.06 12.89
N PRO A 355 2.08 8.34 11.98
CA PRO A 355 3.48 8.41 12.36
C PRO A 355 3.68 9.58 13.33
N VAL A 356 4.49 9.37 14.37
CA VAL A 356 4.84 10.41 15.34
C VAL A 356 6.34 10.43 15.61
N VAL A 357 6.84 11.60 15.96
CA VAL A 357 8.20 11.76 16.50
C VAL A 357 8.27 11.21 17.92
N VAL A 358 9.44 10.74 18.33
CA VAL A 358 9.70 10.41 19.73
C VAL A 358 9.65 11.72 20.53
N PRO A 359 8.86 11.79 21.62
CA PRO A 359 8.85 12.95 22.50
C PRO A 359 10.24 13.25 23.08
N THR A 360 10.43 14.47 23.58
CA THR A 360 11.68 14.84 24.26
C THR A 360 11.94 13.87 25.41
N MET A 361 13.10 13.22 25.39
CA MET A 361 13.40 12.17 26.37
C MET A 361 13.59 12.72 27.78
N ASN A 362 12.92 12.09 28.76
CA ASN A 362 13.15 12.31 30.18
C ASN A 362 14.06 11.21 30.76
N GLY A 363 15.31 11.15 30.29
CA GLY A 363 16.28 10.14 30.70
C GLY A 363 17.11 9.56 29.55
N THR A 364 17.67 8.37 29.76
CA THR A 364 18.42 7.60 28.74
C THR A 364 17.52 6.72 27.88
N GLU A 365 16.33 6.39 28.38
CA GLU A 365 15.33 5.63 27.66
C GLU A 365 13.91 6.00 28.10
N MET A 366 12.95 5.70 27.23
CA MET A 366 11.52 5.73 27.53
C MET A 366 10.82 4.55 26.87
N PHE A 367 9.66 4.19 27.42
CA PHE A 367 8.92 3.01 26.99
C PHE A 367 7.48 3.37 26.63
N PHE A 368 6.96 2.67 25.63
CA PHE A 368 5.59 2.75 25.17
C PHE A 368 4.98 1.35 25.13
N ILE A 369 3.65 1.26 25.18
CA ILE A 369 2.94 -0.02 25.06
C ILE A 369 2.98 -0.44 23.58
N ASN A 370 3.50 -1.64 23.28
CA ASN A 370 3.58 -2.13 21.92
C ASN A 370 2.22 -2.65 21.47
N GLY A 371 1.60 -1.98 20.51
CA GLY A 371 0.32 -2.42 19.94
C GLY A 371 0.42 -3.72 19.13
N ASN A 372 1.64 -4.19 18.82
CA ASN A 372 1.87 -5.44 18.11
C ASN A 372 2.09 -6.65 19.05
N TYR A 373 1.91 -6.49 20.36
CA TYR A 373 2.21 -7.53 21.35
C TYR A 373 1.47 -8.86 21.12
N ASP A 374 0.22 -8.83 20.63
CA ASP A 374 -0.56 -10.04 20.40
C ASP A 374 0.07 -10.95 19.32
N LEU A 375 0.82 -10.36 18.38
CA LEU A 375 1.58 -11.07 17.36
C LEU A 375 3.02 -11.33 17.82
N ASP A 376 3.66 -10.33 18.42
CA ASP A 376 5.02 -10.40 18.95
C ASP A 376 5.02 -10.45 20.48
N THR A 377 4.60 -11.60 21.01
CA THR A 377 4.46 -11.81 22.46
C THR A 377 5.78 -11.73 23.24
N ALA A 378 6.92 -11.75 22.55
CA ALA A 378 8.23 -11.54 23.16
C ALA A 378 8.52 -10.05 23.43
N HIS A 379 7.83 -9.13 22.75
CA HIS A 379 8.08 -7.71 22.82
C HIS A 379 6.79 -6.91 23.10
N TYR A 380 6.40 -6.87 24.37
CA TYR A 380 5.18 -6.17 24.83
C TYR A 380 5.32 -4.64 24.96
N LEU A 381 6.53 -4.09 24.82
CA LEU A 381 6.81 -2.64 24.84
C LEU A 381 7.59 -2.20 23.59
N VAL A 382 7.57 -0.90 23.33
CA VAL A 382 8.52 -0.23 22.44
C VAL A 382 9.48 0.58 23.31
N LYS A 383 10.78 0.38 23.15
CA LYS A 383 11.82 1.12 23.87
C LYS A 383 12.52 2.09 22.94
N CYS A 384 12.57 3.36 23.33
CA CYS A 384 13.37 4.37 22.63
C CYS A 384 14.56 4.79 23.48
N THR A 385 15.76 4.78 22.90
CA THR A 385 17.02 5.21 23.56
C THR A 385 17.57 6.52 22.99
N SER A 386 16.92 7.05 21.96
CA SER A 386 17.17 8.37 21.37
C SER A 386 15.89 8.83 20.66
N LEU A 387 15.89 10.06 20.15
CA LEU A 387 14.78 10.57 19.32
C LEU A 387 14.61 9.83 18.00
N THR A 388 15.61 9.06 17.59
CA THR A 388 15.67 8.39 16.28
C THR A 388 15.88 6.88 16.38
N THR A 389 15.89 6.33 17.59
CA THR A 389 16.17 4.91 17.82
C THR A 389 15.14 4.32 18.77
N CYS A 390 14.19 3.59 18.21
CA CYS A 390 13.19 2.81 18.92
C CYS A 390 13.23 1.36 18.46
N THR A 391 13.06 0.42 19.38
CA THR A 391 13.07 -1.01 19.10
C THR A 391 11.98 -1.72 19.91
N PRO A 392 11.38 -2.81 19.40
CA PRO A 392 10.55 -3.67 20.23
C PRO A 392 11.33 -4.17 21.45
N TYR A 393 10.64 -4.33 22.59
CA TYR A 393 11.22 -4.71 23.86
C TYR A 393 10.27 -5.56 24.69
N GLY A 394 10.81 -6.57 25.36
CA GLY A 394 10.15 -7.31 26.42
C GLY A 394 11.18 -8.06 27.24
N THR A 395 10.80 -8.47 28.45
CA THR A 395 11.57 -9.43 29.24
C THR A 395 11.05 -10.82 28.95
N THR A 396 11.92 -11.83 28.97
CA THR A 396 11.48 -13.23 28.84
C THR A 396 10.73 -13.60 30.12
N PRO A 397 9.41 -13.86 30.05
CA PRO A 397 8.67 -14.30 31.21
C PRO A 397 9.24 -15.66 31.64
N THR A 398 9.66 -15.78 32.89
CA THR A 398 9.99 -17.08 33.46
C THR A 398 8.75 -17.63 34.15
N PRO A 399 8.62 -18.94 34.38
CA PRO A 399 7.52 -19.46 35.20
C PRO A 399 7.45 -18.86 36.62
N GLU A 400 8.54 -18.23 37.07
CA GLU A 400 8.64 -17.48 38.33
C GLU A 400 8.19 -16.01 38.21
N SER A 401 7.90 -15.53 36.99
CA SER A 401 7.46 -14.17 36.72
C SER A 401 5.95 -13.98 36.91
N ASP A 402 5.20 -15.00 37.31
CA ASP A 402 3.79 -14.83 37.67
C ASP A 402 3.65 -13.87 38.86
N GLY A 403 2.95 -12.77 38.64
CA GLY A 403 2.77 -11.68 39.58
C GLY A 403 3.95 -10.70 39.66
N THR A 404 4.98 -10.83 38.80
CA THR A 404 6.05 -9.82 38.78
C THR A 404 5.56 -8.53 38.17
N VAL A 405 5.93 -7.42 38.81
CA VAL A 405 5.59 -6.06 38.39
C VAL A 405 6.87 -5.36 37.95
N GLU A 406 6.84 -4.81 36.75
CA GLU A 406 7.93 -4.03 36.16
C GLU A 406 7.50 -2.57 36.07
N TYR A 407 8.43 -1.66 36.35
CA TYR A 407 8.22 -0.22 36.26
C TYR A 407 9.15 0.39 35.22
N PHE A 408 8.60 1.28 34.40
CA PHE A 408 9.30 1.97 33.33
C PHE A 408 8.91 3.46 33.31
N VAL A 409 9.79 4.30 32.75
CA VAL A 409 9.42 5.69 32.42
C VAL A 409 8.55 5.65 31.16
N TYR A 410 7.30 6.08 31.27
CA TYR A 410 6.40 6.12 30.12
C TYR A 410 6.76 7.26 29.18
N GLY A 411 6.73 6.99 27.88
CA GLY A 411 7.18 7.95 26.87
C GLY A 411 6.17 9.02 26.49
N ALA A 412 4.91 8.89 26.91
CA ALA A 412 3.82 9.81 26.56
C ALA A 412 2.97 10.20 27.80
N PRO A 413 3.58 10.81 28.83
CA PRO A 413 2.80 11.33 29.96
C PRO A 413 1.83 12.43 29.50
N ASP A 414 0.87 12.78 30.36
CA ASP A 414 -0.04 13.88 30.09
C ASP A 414 0.72 15.19 29.85
N THR A 415 0.30 15.95 28.83
CA THR A 415 0.99 17.16 28.40
C THR A 415 0.82 18.33 29.37
N ASP A 416 -0.29 18.39 30.09
CA ASP A 416 -0.62 19.47 31.03
C ASP A 416 -0.08 19.19 32.44
N ASP A 417 -0.01 17.91 32.82
CA ASP A 417 0.59 17.43 34.06
C ASP A 417 1.52 16.22 33.80
N PRO A 418 2.83 16.43 33.55
CA PRO A 418 3.77 15.35 33.22
C PRO A 418 3.97 14.28 34.32
N LEU A 419 3.36 14.46 35.50
CA LEU A 419 3.29 13.42 36.53
C LEU A 419 2.12 12.45 36.32
N VAL A 420 1.07 12.85 35.60
CA VAL A 420 -0.01 11.95 35.16
C VAL A 420 0.55 11.05 34.05
N ASP A 421 0.31 9.75 34.23
CA ASP A 421 0.80 8.69 33.35
C ASP A 421 2.33 8.65 33.17
N ALA A 422 3.08 9.19 34.13
CA ALA A 422 4.54 9.26 34.07
C ALA A 422 5.23 7.89 34.15
N VAL A 423 4.61 6.93 34.85
CA VAL A 423 5.18 5.61 35.10
C VAL A 423 4.31 4.55 34.46
N LEU A 424 4.91 3.72 33.61
CA LEU A 424 4.28 2.55 33.04
C LEU A 424 4.55 1.35 33.94
N THR A 425 3.48 0.72 34.39
CA THR A 425 3.52 -0.53 35.14
C THR A 425 3.11 -1.69 34.24
N VAL A 426 3.93 -2.73 34.20
CA VAL A 426 3.64 -3.99 33.50
C VAL A 426 3.51 -5.09 34.52
N THR A 427 2.37 -5.79 34.55
CA THR A 427 2.15 -6.94 35.42
C THR A 427 2.09 -8.21 34.59
N HIS A 428 2.96 -9.17 34.91
CA HIS A 428 2.98 -10.48 34.29
C HIS A 428 2.03 -11.41 35.05
N GLY A 429 1.00 -11.90 34.40
CA GLY A 429 0.05 -12.86 34.96
C GLY A 429 0.37 -14.30 34.59
N SER A 430 -0.12 -15.22 35.41
CA SER A 430 -0.03 -16.67 35.20
C SER A 430 -0.48 -17.02 33.79
N SER A 431 0.37 -17.72 33.02
CA SER A 431 -0.07 -18.36 31.78
C SER A 431 -1.26 -19.23 32.13
N ALA A 432 -2.42 -18.95 31.53
CA ALA A 432 -3.62 -19.72 31.79
C ALA A 432 -3.30 -21.19 31.50
N ALA A 433 -3.14 -22.00 32.54
CA ALA A 433 -2.92 -23.42 32.38
C ALA A 433 -4.14 -23.94 31.65
N THR A 434 -4.00 -24.28 30.36
CA THR A 434 -5.04 -24.96 29.61
C THR A 434 -5.35 -26.23 30.39
N ASP A 435 -6.47 -26.21 31.10
CA ASP A 435 -6.94 -27.27 31.99
C ASP A 435 -7.25 -28.50 31.13
N THR A 436 -6.21 -29.24 30.78
CA THR A 436 -6.25 -30.46 29.98
C THR A 436 -6.68 -31.66 30.82
N SER A 437 -7.39 -31.44 31.93
CA SER A 437 -7.92 -32.48 32.81
C SER A 437 -9.08 -33.29 32.21
N SER A 438 -9.41 -33.13 30.92
CA SER A 438 -10.25 -34.11 30.22
C SER A 438 -9.47 -35.42 30.05
N SER A 439 -9.76 -36.39 30.89
CA SER A 439 -9.19 -37.75 30.98
C SER A 439 -9.47 -38.67 29.77
N GLY A 440 -9.45 -38.15 28.55
CA GLY A 440 -9.62 -38.89 27.30
C GLY A 440 -8.29 -39.49 26.82
N ARG A 441 -8.28 -40.78 26.48
CA ARG A 441 -7.11 -41.53 26.00
C ARG A 441 -6.37 -40.79 24.87
N LYS A 442 -5.11 -40.40 25.11
CA LYS A 442 -4.15 -39.88 24.12
C LYS A 442 -4.11 -40.78 22.89
N ARG A 443 -4.40 -40.22 21.71
CA ARG A 443 -3.94 -40.79 20.44
C ARG A 443 -2.54 -40.27 20.20
N GLU A 444 -1.65 -41.18 19.83
CA GLU A 444 -0.25 -40.92 19.52
C GLU A 444 -0.21 -40.24 18.14
N GLY A 445 -0.17 -38.90 18.13
CA GLY A 445 -0.18 -38.13 16.88
C GLY A 445 -0.41 -36.61 17.00
N ASP A 446 -0.64 -36.05 18.20
CA ASP A 446 -0.92 -34.62 18.35
C ASP A 446 0.34 -33.76 18.24
N ASP A 447 0.22 -32.76 17.35
CA ASP A 447 1.08 -31.63 17.03
C ASP A 447 1.75 -31.00 18.28
N PRO A 448 2.99 -30.47 18.19
CA PRO A 448 3.57 -29.61 19.22
C PRO A 448 2.56 -28.55 19.69
N THR A 449 2.21 -28.64 20.97
CA THR A 449 1.33 -27.72 21.68
C THR A 449 1.77 -26.27 21.47
N THR A 450 0.88 -25.45 20.91
CA THR A 450 1.04 -24.00 20.77
C THR A 450 1.42 -23.39 22.14
N PRO A 451 2.49 -22.59 22.23
CA PRO A 451 2.88 -21.97 23.49
C PRO A 451 1.76 -21.07 24.02
N THR A 452 1.41 -21.22 25.30
CA THR A 452 0.41 -20.36 25.94
C THR A 452 1.00 -19.00 26.26
N THR A 453 0.52 -17.96 25.58
CA THR A 453 0.89 -16.56 25.81
C THR A 453 0.63 -16.16 27.26
N PRO A 454 1.60 -15.53 27.97
CA PRO A 454 1.38 -14.99 29.31
C PRO A 454 0.34 -13.87 29.27
N ASN A 455 -0.46 -13.74 30.32
CA ASN A 455 -1.42 -12.64 30.43
C ASN A 455 -0.69 -11.40 30.94
N ILE A 456 -0.35 -10.46 30.06
CA ILE A 456 0.32 -9.22 30.44
C ILE A 456 -0.72 -8.10 30.54
N THR A 457 -0.66 -7.32 31.62
CA THR A 457 -1.51 -6.13 31.78
C THR A 457 -0.68 -4.87 31.97
N PHE A 458 -1.22 -3.76 31.45
CA PHE A 458 -0.59 -2.45 31.51
C PHE A 458 -1.39 -1.53 32.42
N THR A 459 -0.69 -0.68 33.16
CA THR A 459 -1.31 0.38 33.95
C THR A 459 -0.43 1.61 33.90
N LEU A 460 -1.02 2.74 33.51
CA LEU A 460 -0.39 4.05 33.60
C LEU A 460 -0.60 4.59 35.01
N VAL A 461 0.49 5.01 35.66
CA VAL A 461 0.50 5.44 37.05
C VAL A 461 0.86 6.92 37.11
N ARG A 462 0.01 7.68 37.79
CA ARG A 462 0.35 9.05 38.20
C ARG A 462 1.44 8.99 39.28
N GLY A 463 2.60 9.56 38.99
CA GLY A 463 3.66 9.69 39.98
C GLY A 463 3.37 10.80 40.97
N GLU A 464 3.49 10.55 42.28
CA GLU A 464 3.54 11.62 43.27
C GLU A 464 4.97 12.11 43.47
N ALA A 465 5.11 13.36 43.91
CA ALA A 465 6.43 13.91 44.17
C ALA A 465 7.16 13.08 45.24
N ASN A 466 8.38 12.64 44.91
CA ASN A 466 9.25 11.75 45.69
C ASN A 466 8.88 10.26 45.65
N ASP A 467 7.94 9.84 44.81
CA ASP A 467 7.79 8.42 44.51
C ASP A 467 9.07 7.90 43.84
N ILE A 468 9.47 6.70 44.25
CA ILE A 468 10.68 6.03 43.77
C ILE A 468 10.32 4.62 43.32
N TYR A 469 10.66 4.31 42.08
CA TYR A 469 10.51 2.98 41.49
C TYR A 469 11.88 2.46 41.05
N ILE A 470 11.99 1.14 40.84
CA ILE A 470 13.18 0.53 40.24
C ILE A 470 12.85 0.28 38.76
N ASN A 471 13.59 0.93 37.86
CA ASN A 471 13.47 0.72 36.43
C ASN A 471 13.80 -0.74 36.11
N ALA A 472 12.87 -1.47 35.50
CA ALA A 472 13.04 -2.90 35.24
C ALA A 472 14.14 -3.19 34.19
N PHE A 473 14.45 -2.24 33.30
CA PHE A 473 15.49 -2.38 32.28
C PHE A 473 16.89 -2.03 32.79
N THR A 474 17.08 -0.82 33.35
CA THR A 474 18.41 -0.36 33.79
C THR A 474 18.77 -0.72 35.23
N HIS A 475 17.80 -1.15 36.03
CA HIS A 475 17.92 -1.30 37.49
C HIS A 475 18.32 -0.01 38.23
N ASN A 476 18.20 1.14 37.57
CA ASN A 476 18.32 2.46 38.18
C ASN A 476 17.01 2.88 38.85
N LEU A 477 17.06 3.94 39.66
CA LEU A 477 15.86 4.51 40.27
C LEU A 477 15.13 5.44 39.30
N ILE A 478 13.82 5.28 39.19
CA ILE A 478 12.90 6.28 38.63
C ILE A 478 12.44 7.12 39.81
N GLN A 479 12.61 8.44 39.76
CA GLN A 479 12.14 9.35 40.80
C GLN A 479 11.21 10.39 40.19
N CYS A 480 9.97 10.44 40.67
CA CYS A 480 9.02 11.49 40.32
C CYS A 480 9.35 12.75 41.14
N PHE A 481 9.46 13.90 40.48
CA PHE A 481 9.71 15.17 41.17
C PHE A 481 8.87 16.29 40.58
N ASP A 482 8.41 17.19 41.44
CA ASP A 482 7.66 18.37 41.04
C ASP A 482 8.63 19.54 40.82
N ALA A 483 8.81 19.92 39.56
CA ALA A 483 9.69 21.01 39.16
C ALA A 483 9.26 22.38 39.72
N SER A 484 7.99 22.56 40.09
CA SER A 484 7.50 23.80 40.71
C SER A 484 8.16 24.07 42.08
N ASN A 485 8.68 23.02 42.73
CA ASN A 485 9.42 23.13 43.99
C ASN A 485 10.93 23.37 43.81
N ALA A 486 11.48 23.16 42.61
CA ALA A 486 12.93 23.32 42.35
C ALA A 486 13.39 24.79 42.33
N GLY A 487 12.48 25.75 42.10
CA GLY A 487 12.76 27.18 42.06
C GLY A 487 12.88 27.88 43.43
N SER A 488 12.43 27.24 44.51
CA SER A 488 12.56 27.78 45.87
C SER A 488 13.83 27.26 46.51
N GLY A 489 14.97 27.86 46.16
CA GLY A 489 16.30 27.58 46.73
C GLY A 489 16.44 27.91 48.22
N ARG A 490 15.53 27.45 49.08
CA ARG A 490 15.82 27.23 50.49
C ARG A 490 16.49 25.88 50.60
N ASN A 491 17.76 25.89 50.99
CA ASN A 491 18.49 24.72 51.47
C ASN A 491 17.66 23.98 52.53
N VAL A 492 16.82 23.02 52.11
CA VAL A 492 16.16 22.09 53.01
C VAL A 492 17.23 21.11 53.44
N ARG A 493 17.79 21.41 54.61
CA ARG A 493 18.67 20.51 55.36
C ARG A 493 17.89 19.21 55.58
N MET A 494 18.20 18.16 54.81
CA MET A 494 17.64 16.82 55.02
C MET A 494 17.89 16.39 56.47
N THR A 495 16.88 16.52 57.32
CA THR A 495 16.86 15.86 58.62
C THR A 495 16.58 14.38 58.35
N ARG A 496 17.61 13.56 58.52
CA ARG A 496 17.51 12.09 58.52
C ARG A 496 16.49 11.65 59.56
N GLU A 497 15.26 11.36 59.15
CA GLU A 497 14.47 10.35 59.83
C GLU A 497 14.78 8.99 59.18
N PRO A 498 15.13 7.96 59.97
CA PRO A 498 15.40 6.63 59.42
C PRO A 498 14.09 5.99 58.92
N PRO A 499 14.16 5.19 57.85
CA PRO A 499 12.99 4.50 57.32
C PRO A 499 12.43 3.54 58.37
N LYS A 500 11.10 3.54 58.52
CA LYS A 500 10.39 2.47 59.23
C LYS A 500 10.33 1.25 58.30
N VAL A 501 10.91 0.16 58.78
CA VAL A 501 10.87 -1.19 58.19
C VAL A 501 9.45 -1.74 58.20
#